data_AF-A0A5K1VNU1-F1
#
_entry.id   AF-A0A5K1VNU1-F1
#
_cell.length_a   1.000
_cell.length_b   1.000
_cell.length_c   1.000
_cell.angle_alpha   90.00
_cell.angle_beta   90.00
_cell.angle_gamma   90.00
#
_symmetry.space_group_name_H-M   'P 1'
#
loop_
_entity.id
_entity.type
_entity.pdbx_description
1 polymer ?
#
loop_
_entity_poly.entity_id
_entity_poly.type
_entity_poly.pdbx_seq_one_letter_code
_entity_poly.pdbx_strand_id
1 'polypeptide(L)'
;MLISLAAATTKRCHNKLLHSLFVNNSTKQGLLNKVFLGRGRRNSSCARSFFGSKMEESTDFIAVYVTAPGTDVAEKISNVLLEDKLASCVNIIPGVLSLYHWKGEIARDNEVLMMIKTKKNLFSKIVDAVKANHPYEVPEVISVPIHQGSKDYLDWISKSVKSPSEGDKKNT
;
A
#
# COMPACT_ATOMS: atom_id res chain seq x y z
N MET A 1 -37.71 -37.37 -27.33
CA MET A 1 -37.61 -36.00 -27.89
C MET A 1 -36.36 -35.37 -27.25
N LEU A 2 -35.12 -35.53 -27.75
CA LEU A 2 -34.53 -34.97 -28.98
C LEU A 2 -34.92 -33.48 -29.10
N ILE A 3 -34.02 -32.47 -29.11
CA ILE A 3 -32.80 -32.17 -29.91
C ILE A 3 -32.02 -31.08 -29.10
N SER A 4 -30.72 -31.07 -28.80
CA SER A 4 -29.44 -31.08 -29.57
C SER A 4 -28.90 -29.71 -30.07
N LEU A 5 -27.55 -29.59 -30.04
CA LEU A 5 -26.59 -28.58 -30.54
C LEU A 5 -26.36 -27.30 -29.70
N ALA A 6 -25.19 -27.01 -29.09
CA ALA A 6 -23.77 -26.98 -29.50
C ALA A 6 -23.37 -25.80 -30.41
N ALA A 7 -22.47 -24.92 -29.92
CA ALA A 7 -21.44 -24.26 -30.72
C ALA A 7 -20.38 -23.58 -29.83
N ALA A 8 -19.20 -24.20 -29.77
CA ALA A 8 -17.95 -23.55 -29.41
C ALA A 8 -17.46 -22.70 -30.59
N THR A 9 -16.95 -21.49 -30.33
CA THR A 9 -16.15 -20.75 -31.33
C THR A 9 -14.91 -20.13 -30.68
N THR A 10 -13.82 -20.87 -30.80
CA THR A 10 -12.43 -20.40 -30.80
C THR A 10 -12.16 -19.44 -31.96
N LYS A 11 -11.55 -18.28 -31.68
CA LYS A 11 -10.73 -17.49 -32.62
C LYS A 11 -9.53 -16.94 -31.83
N ARG A 12 -8.35 -17.57 -31.89
CA ARG A 12 -7.30 -17.45 -32.94
C ARG A 12 -6.75 -16.02 -33.02
N CYS A 13 -5.68 -15.74 -32.27
CA CYS A 13 -4.79 -14.62 -32.57
C CYS A 13 -3.41 -15.17 -32.93
N HIS A 14 -2.95 -14.82 -34.12
CA HIS A 14 -1.76 -15.35 -34.78
C HIS A 14 -0.51 -14.58 -34.33
N ASN A 15 0.55 -15.37 -34.14
CA ASN A 15 1.95 -15.02 -33.92
C ASN A 15 2.57 -14.14 -35.04
N LYS A 16 3.50 -13.24 -34.67
CA LYS A 16 4.78 -12.89 -35.36
C LYS A 16 5.56 -11.91 -34.45
N LEU A 17 6.58 -12.36 -33.70
CA LEU A 17 8.02 -12.36 -34.05
C LEU A 17 8.59 -11.00 -34.49
N LEU A 18 9.54 -10.41 -33.74
CA LEU A 18 10.99 -10.43 -34.07
C LEU A 18 11.86 -9.54 -33.12
N HIS A 19 12.87 -10.19 -32.55
CA HIS A 19 14.30 -9.80 -32.42
C HIS A 19 14.77 -8.47 -31.78
N SER A 20 15.34 -8.63 -30.57
CA SER A 20 16.73 -8.30 -30.16
C SER A 20 17.63 -7.56 -31.17
N LEU A 21 18.13 -6.39 -30.76
CA LEU A 21 19.42 -5.78 -31.12
C LEU A 21 19.92 -5.05 -29.85
N PHE A 22 20.78 -5.60 -29.00
CA PHE A 22 22.25 -5.67 -29.10
C PHE A 22 22.91 -4.53 -29.88
N VAL A 23 23.33 -3.47 -29.17
CA VAL A 23 24.55 -2.71 -29.49
C VAL A 23 25.20 -2.24 -28.17
N ASN A 24 26.27 -2.94 -27.78
CA ASN A 24 27.35 -2.38 -26.96
C ASN A 24 28.23 -1.52 -27.87
N ASN A 25 28.74 -0.38 -27.37
CA ASN A 25 30.10 -0.01 -27.74
C ASN A 25 30.79 0.84 -26.67
N SER A 26 31.93 0.31 -26.22
CA SER A 26 32.93 0.96 -25.39
C SER A 26 33.85 1.84 -26.27
N THR A 27 34.87 2.42 -25.61
CA THR A 27 36.08 3.06 -26.14
C THR A 27 36.01 4.58 -26.29
N LYS A 28 36.68 5.32 -25.38
CA LYS A 28 38.06 5.74 -25.63
C LYS A 28 38.71 6.37 -24.38
N GLN A 29 39.88 5.81 -24.05
CA GLN A 29 40.91 6.43 -23.22
C GLN A 29 41.52 7.65 -23.91
N GLY A 30 41.99 8.59 -23.11
CA GLY A 30 42.89 9.66 -23.51
C GLY A 30 43.65 10.20 -22.29
N LEU A 31 44.88 9.72 -22.12
CA LEU A 31 45.92 10.23 -21.21
C LEU A 31 46.16 11.74 -21.42
N LEU A 32 46.55 12.46 -20.35
CA LEU A 32 47.92 12.98 -20.19
C LEU A 32 48.13 13.69 -18.84
N ASN A 33 49.23 13.31 -18.18
CA ASN A 33 49.76 13.86 -16.94
C ASN A 33 50.34 15.28 -17.12
N LYS A 34 50.32 16.09 -16.05
CA LYS A 34 51.50 16.85 -15.63
C LYS A 34 51.45 17.22 -14.14
N VAL A 35 52.53 16.83 -13.48
CA VAL A 35 52.91 17.04 -12.08
C VAL A 35 53.56 18.43 -11.95
N PHE A 36 53.28 19.21 -10.90
CA PHE A 36 54.29 19.73 -9.93
C PHE A 36 53.73 20.78 -8.93
N LEU A 37 54.03 20.49 -7.65
CA LEU A 37 54.33 21.36 -6.50
C LEU A 37 53.47 22.59 -6.13
N GLY A 38 53.00 22.56 -4.87
CA GLY A 38 52.64 23.76 -4.12
C GLY A 38 52.20 23.46 -2.69
N ARG A 39 53.15 23.50 -1.73
CA ARG A 39 52.87 23.51 -0.28
C ARG A 39 51.96 24.68 0.06
N GLY A 40 50.82 24.40 0.70
CA GLY A 40 49.92 25.41 1.24
C GLY A 40 49.22 24.91 2.49
N ARG A 41 49.84 25.12 3.65
CA ARG A 41 49.23 25.03 4.98
C ARG A 41 47.98 25.91 5.02
N ARG A 42 46.80 25.34 5.22
CA ARG A 42 45.65 26.06 5.78
C ARG A 42 44.91 25.13 6.74
N ASN A 43 44.96 25.49 8.01
CA ASN A 43 44.07 25.00 9.04
C ASN A 43 42.64 25.41 8.67
N SER A 44 41.78 24.43 8.43
CA SER A 44 40.36 24.56 8.71
C SER A 44 39.90 23.27 9.34
N SER A 45 40.00 23.21 10.68
CA SER A 45 39.17 22.30 11.45
C SER A 45 37.72 22.75 11.30
N CYS A 46 37.11 22.44 10.16
CA CYS A 46 35.66 22.39 10.02
C CYS A 46 35.23 21.12 10.77
N ALA A 47 35.23 21.24 12.10
CA ALA A 47 34.67 20.24 12.99
C ALA A 47 33.16 20.28 12.80
N ARG A 48 32.69 19.39 11.93
CA ARG A 48 31.70 18.34 12.22
C ARG A 48 30.51 18.77 13.09
N SER A 49 29.34 18.40 12.55
CA SER A 49 28.08 18.14 13.27
C SER A 49 27.18 19.34 13.51
N PHE A 50 26.24 19.55 12.59
CA PHE A 50 24.82 19.66 12.96
C PHE A 50 23.95 19.24 11.76
N PHE A 51 24.27 18.09 11.15
CA PHE A 51 23.27 17.37 10.36
C PHE A 51 22.41 16.58 11.34
N GLY A 52 21.59 17.31 12.09
CA GLY A 52 20.42 16.72 12.71
C GLY A 52 19.47 16.40 11.57
N SER A 53 19.54 15.19 11.03
CA SER A 53 18.38 14.60 10.38
C SER A 53 17.28 14.59 11.43
N LYS A 54 16.40 15.60 11.35
CA LYS A 54 15.18 15.65 12.12
C LYS A 54 14.46 14.34 11.77
N MET A 55 14.50 13.37 12.68
CA MET A 55 13.71 12.16 12.57
C MET A 55 12.28 12.65 12.35
N GLU A 56 11.74 12.35 11.17
CA GLU A 56 10.38 12.67 10.84
C GLU A 56 9.50 12.02 11.91
N GLU A 57 8.82 12.85 12.69
CA GLU A 57 7.93 12.41 13.75
C GLU A 57 6.75 11.69 13.07
N SER A 58 6.86 10.37 12.94
CA SER A 58 5.84 9.55 12.29
C SER A 58 4.57 9.64 13.13
N THR A 59 3.49 10.17 12.57
CA THR A 59 2.23 10.25 13.31
C THR A 59 1.70 8.84 13.62
N ASP A 60 0.90 8.72 14.68
CA ASP A 60 0.26 7.45 15.04
C ASP A 60 -0.92 7.06 14.13
N PHE A 61 -1.14 7.79 13.04
CA PHE A 61 -2.28 7.61 12.15
C PHE A 61 -1.91 6.82 10.89
N ILE A 62 -2.84 5.99 10.44
CA ILE A 62 -2.71 5.18 9.24
C ILE A 62 -3.96 5.32 8.37
N ALA A 63 -3.77 5.17 7.07
CA ALA A 63 -4.85 4.86 6.14
C ALA A 63 -4.79 3.37 5.81
N VAL A 64 -5.90 2.66 6.05
CA VAL A 64 -6.05 1.23 5.77
C VAL A 64 -6.83 1.07 4.48
N TYR A 65 -6.33 0.23 3.58
CA TYR A 65 -6.98 -0.15 2.35
C TYR A 65 -7.52 -1.57 2.48
N VAL A 66 -8.78 -1.74 2.05
CA VAL A 66 -9.47 -3.03 2.01
C VAL A 66 -10.23 -3.12 0.70
N THR A 67 -10.06 -4.21 -0.05
CA THR A 67 -10.92 -4.50 -1.20
C THR A 67 -12.12 -5.35 -0.76
N ALA A 68 -13.27 -5.11 -1.39
CA ALA A 68 -14.48 -5.89 -1.16
C ALA A 68 -15.22 -6.17 -2.48
N PRO A 69 -15.96 -7.29 -2.59
CA PRO A 69 -16.62 -7.70 -3.83
C PRO A 69 -17.74 -6.75 -4.29
N GLY A 70 -18.21 -5.84 -3.42
CA GLY A 70 -19.29 -4.93 -3.75
C GLY A 70 -19.57 -3.91 -2.66
N THR A 71 -20.37 -2.90 -3.00
CA THR A 71 -20.71 -1.78 -2.12
C THR A 71 -21.42 -2.24 -0.84
N ASP A 72 -22.37 -3.17 -0.94
CA ASP A 72 -23.14 -3.64 0.23
C ASP A 72 -22.24 -4.26 1.32
N VAL A 73 -21.25 -5.05 0.90
CA VAL A 73 -20.27 -5.67 1.81
C VAL A 73 -19.37 -4.59 2.42
N ALA A 74 -18.90 -3.64 1.61
CA ALA A 74 -18.09 -2.53 2.09
C ALA A 74 -18.84 -1.62 3.08
N GLU A 75 -20.12 -1.34 2.82
CA GLU A 75 -20.97 -0.56 3.73
C GLU A 75 -21.19 -1.31 5.04
N LYS A 76 -21.50 -2.60 5.00
CA LYS A 76 -21.64 -3.45 6.19
C LYS A 76 -20.37 -3.41 7.04
N ILE A 77 -19.20 -3.64 6.44
CA ILE A 77 -17.91 -3.58 7.14
C ILE A 77 -17.68 -2.17 7.70
N SER A 78 -17.96 -1.13 6.91
CA SER A 78 -17.79 0.27 7.35
C SER A 78 -18.63 0.57 8.59
N ASN A 79 -19.89 0.14 8.62
CA ASN A 79 -20.78 0.34 9.77
C ASN A 79 -20.21 -0.32 11.03
N VAL A 80 -19.79 -1.58 10.95
CA VAL A 80 -19.16 -2.29 12.08
C VAL A 80 -17.92 -1.53 12.57
N LEU A 81 -17.04 -1.10 11.67
CA LEU A 81 -15.81 -0.39 12.05
C LEU A 81 -16.09 0.96 12.73
N LEU A 82 -17.12 1.68 12.28
CA LEU A 82 -17.51 2.97 12.84
C LEU A 82 -18.23 2.82 14.18
N GLU A 83 -19.17 1.86 14.29
CA GLU A 83 -19.91 1.56 15.52
C GLU A 83 -18.95 1.11 16.65
N ASP A 84 -17.99 0.24 16.32
CA ASP A 84 -16.97 -0.25 17.28
C ASP A 84 -15.85 0.75 17.56
N LYS A 85 -15.94 1.97 16.99
CA LYS A 85 -14.94 3.04 17.06
C LYS A 85 -13.54 2.57 16.67
N LEU A 86 -13.46 1.66 15.69
CA LEU A 86 -12.21 1.16 15.11
C LEU A 86 -11.68 2.08 14.02
N ALA A 87 -12.57 2.84 13.36
CA ALA A 87 -12.25 3.81 12.33
C ALA A 87 -12.91 5.16 12.64
N SER A 88 -12.30 6.26 12.22
CA SER A 88 -12.93 7.58 12.29
C SER A 88 -13.74 7.88 11.02
N CYS A 89 -13.23 7.49 9.85
CA CYS A 89 -13.97 7.58 8.59
C CYS A 89 -13.57 6.45 7.65
N VAL A 90 -14.47 6.16 6.70
CA VAL A 90 -14.26 5.23 5.60
C VAL A 90 -14.72 5.88 4.31
N ASN A 91 -13.88 5.86 3.28
CA ASN A 91 -14.29 6.22 1.93
C ASN A 91 -14.48 4.93 1.14
N ILE A 92 -15.59 4.78 0.44
CA ILE A 92 -15.85 3.66 -0.47
C ILE A 92 -15.69 4.16 -1.90
N ILE A 93 -14.77 3.55 -2.64
CA ILE A 93 -14.42 3.91 -4.01
C ILE A 93 -14.92 2.78 -4.93
N PRO A 94 -16.01 2.99 -5.68
CA PRO A 94 -16.57 1.98 -6.57
C PRO A 94 -15.79 1.86 -7.88
N GLY A 95 -16.05 0.79 -8.63
CA GLY A 95 -15.54 0.62 -9.99
C GLY A 95 -14.07 0.20 -10.06
N VAL A 96 -13.58 -0.48 -9.02
CA VAL A 96 -12.22 -1.03 -8.99
C VAL A 96 -12.21 -2.34 -9.76
N LEU A 97 -11.15 -2.53 -10.55
CA LEU A 97 -10.93 -3.76 -11.25
C LEU A 97 -9.65 -4.41 -10.73
N SER A 98 -9.81 -5.55 -10.07
CA SER A 98 -8.71 -6.31 -9.49
C SER A 98 -8.28 -7.39 -10.47
N LEU A 99 -7.00 -7.43 -10.82
CA LEU A 99 -6.37 -8.51 -11.57
C LEU A 99 -5.30 -9.17 -10.70
N TYR A 100 -5.35 -10.48 -10.58
CA TYR A 100 -4.45 -11.22 -9.69
C TYR A 100 -4.21 -12.64 -10.19
N HIS A 101 -3.18 -13.30 -9.67
CA HIS A 101 -2.88 -14.69 -9.99
C HIS A 101 -3.72 -15.63 -9.14
N TRP A 102 -4.48 -16.52 -9.78
CA TRP A 102 -5.24 -17.56 -9.10
C TRP A 102 -5.11 -18.88 -9.86
N LYS A 103 -4.66 -19.93 -9.15
CA LYS A 103 -4.49 -21.30 -9.71
C LYS A 103 -3.71 -21.35 -11.04
N GLY A 104 -2.71 -20.48 -11.19
CA GLY A 104 -1.87 -20.43 -12.39
C GLY A 104 -2.41 -19.58 -13.54
N GLU A 105 -3.58 -18.98 -13.39
CA GLU A 105 -4.19 -18.09 -14.37
C GLU A 105 -4.31 -16.65 -13.83
N ILE A 106 -4.57 -15.69 -14.72
CA ILE A 106 -4.91 -14.32 -14.32
C ILE A 106 -6.42 -14.27 -14.14
N ALA A 107 -6.86 -14.08 -12.90
CA ALA A 107 -8.24 -13.81 -12.55
C ALA A 107 -8.52 -12.30 -12.61
N ARG A 108 -9.81 -11.96 -12.72
CA ARG A 108 -10.29 -10.59 -12.83
C ARG A 108 -11.64 -10.47 -12.14
N ASP A 109 -11.74 -9.54 -11.19
CA ASP A 109 -12.98 -9.25 -10.46
C ASP A 109 -13.27 -7.74 -10.42
N ASN A 110 -14.56 -7.39 -10.41
CA ASN A 110 -15.00 -6.02 -10.15
C ASN A 110 -15.26 -5.88 -8.65
N GLU A 111 -14.64 -4.87 -8.05
CA GLU A 111 -14.60 -4.69 -6.61
C GLU A 111 -14.82 -3.21 -6.24
N VAL A 112 -14.85 -2.97 -4.94
CA VAL A 112 -14.80 -1.64 -4.34
C VAL A 112 -13.58 -1.55 -3.44
N LEU A 113 -12.94 -0.38 -3.41
CA LEU A 113 -11.83 -0.10 -2.51
C LEU A 113 -12.30 0.77 -1.35
N MET A 114 -12.08 0.27 -0.15
CA MET A 114 -12.31 1.00 1.10
C MET A 114 -11.01 1.69 1.51
N MET A 115 -11.08 2.97 1.85
CA MET A 115 -9.97 3.72 2.45
C MET A 115 -10.39 4.23 3.83
N ILE A 116 -9.91 3.54 4.86
CA ILE A 116 -10.28 3.69 6.26
C ILE A 116 -9.21 4.51 6.98
N LYS A 117 -9.58 5.50 7.80
CA LYS A 117 -8.64 6.33 8.56
C LYS A 117 -8.75 5.98 10.03
N THR A 118 -7.61 5.69 10.66
CA THR A 118 -7.58 5.27 12.06
C THR A 118 -6.19 5.47 12.69
N LYS A 119 -6.01 5.00 13.92
CA LYS A 119 -4.73 4.88 14.60
C LYS A 119 -4.05 3.54 14.30
N LYS A 120 -2.72 3.56 14.29
CA LYS A 120 -1.85 2.41 14.03
C LYS A 120 -2.12 1.22 14.96
N ASN A 121 -2.37 1.49 16.24
CA ASN A 121 -2.62 0.45 17.25
C ASN A 121 -3.96 -0.30 17.06
N LEU A 122 -4.88 0.20 16.23
CA LEU A 122 -6.17 -0.44 15.94
C LEU A 122 -6.12 -1.36 14.72
N PHE A 123 -4.99 -1.41 14.00
CA PHE A 123 -4.87 -2.18 12.76
C PHE A 123 -5.25 -3.66 12.92
N SER A 124 -4.75 -4.34 13.95
CA SER A 124 -5.06 -5.76 14.19
C SER A 124 -6.56 -5.99 14.39
N LYS A 125 -7.22 -5.12 15.17
CA LYS A 125 -8.67 -5.20 15.40
C LYS A 125 -9.49 -4.91 14.14
N ILE A 126 -8.99 -4.04 13.26
CA ILE A 126 -9.60 -3.84 11.93
C ILE A 126 -9.48 -5.10 11.10
N VAL A 127 -8.31 -5.74 11.05
CA VAL A 127 -8.12 -7.01 10.32
C VAL A 127 -9.09 -8.07 10.81
N ASP A 128 -9.25 -8.22 12.12
CA ASP A 128 -10.18 -9.18 12.73
C ASP A 128 -11.64 -8.88 12.34
N ALA A 129 -12.05 -7.61 12.46
CA ALA A 129 -13.40 -7.17 12.12
C ALA A 129 -13.72 -7.34 10.62
N VAL A 130 -12.76 -7.04 9.75
CA VAL A 130 -12.88 -7.25 8.31
C VAL A 130 -13.04 -8.75 8.03
N LYS A 131 -12.15 -9.61 8.53
CA LYS A 131 -12.23 -11.06 8.31
C LYS A 131 -13.55 -11.67 8.79
N ALA A 132 -14.10 -11.20 9.90
CA ALA A 132 -15.37 -11.69 10.42
C ALA A 132 -16.58 -11.30 9.53
N ASN A 133 -16.45 -10.26 8.71
CA ASN A 133 -17.55 -9.71 7.91
C ASN A 133 -17.34 -9.81 6.40
N HIS A 134 -16.18 -10.30 5.96
CA HIS A 134 -15.81 -10.40 4.56
C HIS A 134 -16.10 -11.80 3.99
N PRO A 135 -16.65 -11.94 2.78
CA PRO A 135 -16.96 -13.24 2.19
C PRO A 135 -15.72 -14.03 1.73
N TYR A 136 -14.62 -13.34 1.42
CA TYR A 136 -13.36 -14.00 1.07
C TYR A 136 -12.66 -14.56 2.30
N GLU A 137 -12.04 -15.73 2.15
CA GLU A 137 -11.24 -16.37 3.19
C GLU A 137 -10.02 -15.53 3.58
N VAL A 138 -9.38 -14.88 2.60
CA VAL A 138 -8.22 -14.01 2.79
C VAL A 138 -8.51 -12.65 2.14
N PRO A 139 -9.19 -11.72 2.85
CA PRO A 139 -9.41 -10.37 2.33
C PRO A 139 -8.10 -9.58 2.29
N GLU A 140 -7.95 -8.70 1.31
CA GLU A 140 -6.86 -7.72 1.29
C GLU A 140 -7.08 -6.70 2.41
N VAL A 141 -6.11 -6.57 3.32
CA VAL A 141 -6.09 -5.52 4.34
C VAL A 141 -4.65 -5.04 4.51
N ILE A 142 -4.35 -3.83 4.04
CA ILE A 142 -3.02 -3.24 4.10
C ILE A 142 -3.11 -1.81 4.66
N SER A 143 -2.02 -1.28 5.19
CA SER A 143 -1.99 0.08 5.73
C SER A 143 -0.81 0.89 5.23
N VAL A 144 -1.03 2.18 5.04
CA VAL A 144 0.01 3.18 4.78
C VAL A 144 0.07 4.19 5.93
N PRO A 145 1.28 4.61 6.35
CA PRO A 145 1.44 5.65 7.37
C PRO A 145 1.00 7.02 6.85
N ILE A 146 0.30 7.79 7.70
CA ILE A 146 0.00 9.20 7.45
C ILE A 146 1.13 10.01 8.09
N HIS A 147 1.99 10.62 7.28
CA HIS A 147 3.11 11.41 7.80
C HIS A 147 2.69 12.83 8.20
N GLN A 148 1.71 13.40 7.51
CA GLN A 148 1.24 14.76 7.71
C GLN A 148 -0.27 14.86 7.48
N GLY A 149 -0.90 15.79 8.18
CA GLY A 149 -2.32 16.10 8.06
C GLY A 149 -2.63 17.40 8.80
N SER A 150 -3.81 17.98 8.57
CA SER A 150 -4.23 19.14 9.36
C SER A 150 -4.43 18.74 10.82
N LYS A 151 -3.91 19.55 11.75
CA LYS A 151 -3.96 19.24 13.18
C LYS A 151 -5.38 18.94 13.65
N ASP A 152 -6.35 19.76 13.25
CA ASP A 152 -7.74 19.60 13.65
C ASP A 152 -8.35 18.28 13.16
N TYR A 153 -7.97 17.82 11.97
CA TYR A 153 -8.44 16.56 11.42
C TYR A 153 -7.80 15.36 12.12
N LEU A 154 -6.49 15.40 12.36
CA LEU A 154 -5.78 14.35 13.12
C LEU A 154 -6.29 14.26 14.57
N ASP A 155 -6.56 15.39 15.21
CA ASP A 155 -7.18 15.45 16.54
C ASP A 155 -8.59 14.85 16.51
N TRP A 156 -9.37 15.11 15.45
CA TRP A 156 -10.68 14.50 15.26
C TRP A 156 -10.60 12.98 15.07
N ILE A 157 -9.66 12.47 14.25
CA ILE A 157 -9.41 11.02 14.14
C ILE A 157 -9.13 10.47 15.53
N SER A 158 -8.27 11.14 16.30
CA SER A 158 -7.84 10.68 17.61
C SER A 158 -8.98 10.54 18.62
N LYS A 159 -9.94 11.46 18.58
CA LYS A 159 -11.12 11.51 19.47
C LYS A 159 -12.25 10.58 19.01
N SER A 160 -12.33 10.28 17.71
CA SER A 160 -13.41 9.49 17.13
C SER A 160 -13.21 7.99 17.32
N VAL A 161 -11.97 7.54 17.50
CA VAL A 161 -11.64 6.13 17.72
C VAL A 161 -11.38 5.84 19.19
N LYS A 162 -11.54 4.57 19.58
CA LYS A 162 -11.23 4.15 20.96
C LYS A 162 -9.75 4.39 21.29
N SER A 163 -9.51 4.83 22.52
CA SER A 163 -8.16 4.92 23.08
C SER A 163 -7.55 3.52 23.19
N PRO A 164 -6.20 3.39 23.16
CA PRO A 164 -5.57 2.15 23.55
C PRO A 164 -6.08 1.79 24.95
N SER A 165 -6.86 0.72 25.05
CA SER A 165 -7.22 0.15 26.34
C SER A 165 -5.94 -0.40 26.95
N GLU A 166 -5.57 0.10 28.14
CA GLU A 166 -4.61 -0.56 29.04
C GLU A 166 -5.16 -1.95 29.37
N GLY A 167 -4.87 -2.95 28.53
CA GLY A 167 -5.68 -4.16 28.52
C GLY A 167 -5.04 -5.39 27.91
N ASP A 168 -3.71 -5.45 27.82
CA ASP A 168 -2.95 -6.68 27.54
C ASP A 168 -1.87 -6.92 28.61
N LYS A 169 -2.24 -6.79 29.88
CA LYS A 169 -1.53 -7.46 30.99
C LYS A 169 -2.39 -8.65 31.46
N LYS A 170 -2.23 -9.80 30.80
CA LYS A 170 -2.59 -11.19 31.22
C LYS A 170 -2.23 -12.10 30.02
N ASN A 171 -1.39 -13.13 30.11
CA ASN A 171 -1.07 -14.02 31.22
C ASN A 171 0.44 -14.35 31.27
N THR A 172 0.98 -14.26 32.49
CA THR A 172 2.09 -15.09 32.98
C THR A 172 1.63 -16.53 33.14
#